data_AF-A0A8S9RPE9-F1
#
_entry.id   AF-A0A8S9RPE9-F1
#
_cell.length_a   1.000
_cell.length_b   1.000
_cell.length_c   1.000
_cell.angle_alpha   90.00
_cell.angle_beta   90.00
_cell.angle_gamma   90.00
#
_symmetry.space_group_name_H-M   'P 1'
#
loop_
_entity.id
_entity.type
_entity.pdbx_description
1 polymer ?
#
loop_
_entity_poly.entity_id
_entity_poly.type
_entity_poly.pdbx_seq_one_letter_code
_entity_poly.pdbx_strand_id
1 'polypeptide(L)'
;MEDDGGERSSFVAGLIENRAKEVGMAAFDLRSASLHLSQYIETSSSYQNTKTLLRFYDPCVIIVPPNKLAADGMVGVSELVDRCYSTIRKVVFARGCFDDNKGAVLIQNLAAEEPLALG
;
A
#
# COMPACT_ATOMS: atom_id res chain seq x y z
N MET A 1 -25.28 -10.32 -20.03
CA MET A 1 -23.81 -10.25 -19.94
C MET A 1 -23.47 -10.86 -18.61
N GLU A 2 -22.84 -12.01 -18.65
CA GLU A 2 -22.50 -12.81 -17.49
C GLU A 2 -21.63 -11.97 -16.55
N ASP A 3 -22.03 -11.92 -15.29
CA ASP A 3 -21.22 -11.46 -14.18
C ASP A 3 -20.04 -12.42 -14.13
N ASP A 4 -18.94 -12.05 -14.77
CA ASP A 4 -17.68 -12.77 -14.71
C ASP A 4 -17.25 -12.72 -13.25
N GLY A 5 -17.61 -13.77 -12.51
CA GLY A 5 -17.24 -14.04 -11.13
C GLY A 5 -15.74 -14.32 -11.01
N GLY A 6 -14.91 -13.47 -11.62
CA GLY A 6 -13.48 -13.43 -11.43
C GLY A 6 -13.20 -13.21 -9.96
N GLU A 7 -12.25 -13.98 -9.42
CA GLU A 7 -11.84 -13.84 -8.04
C GLU A 7 -11.48 -12.38 -7.76
N ARG A 8 -12.27 -11.73 -6.91
CA ARG A 8 -11.98 -10.38 -6.45
C ARG A 8 -10.60 -10.38 -5.82
N SER A 9 -9.75 -9.44 -6.21
CA SER A 9 -8.40 -9.34 -5.67
C SER A 9 -8.41 -9.33 -4.13
N SER A 10 -7.51 -10.11 -3.55
CA SER A 10 -7.29 -10.25 -2.11
C SER A 10 -6.25 -9.28 -1.56
N PHE A 11 -5.63 -8.47 -2.43
CA PHE A 11 -4.54 -7.60 -2.03
C PHE A 11 -5.03 -6.31 -1.39
N VAL A 12 -4.40 -5.96 -0.26
CA VAL A 12 -4.46 -4.62 0.34
C VAL A 12 -3.08 -3.98 0.19
N ALA A 13 -3.02 -2.77 -0.36
CA ALA A 13 -1.77 -2.04 -0.55
C ALA A 13 -1.70 -0.82 0.38
N GLY A 14 -0.60 -0.64 1.11
CA GLY A 14 -0.26 0.58 1.83
C GLY A 14 0.85 1.35 1.11
N LEU A 15 0.71 2.68 1.00
CA LEU A 15 1.69 3.55 0.35
C LEU A 15 2.08 4.71 1.25
N ILE A 16 3.38 5.03 1.28
CA ILE A 16 3.92 6.22 1.94
C ILE A 16 5.05 6.81 1.10
N GLU A 17 5.10 8.14 1.07
CA GLU A 17 6.15 8.90 0.38
C GLU A 17 6.86 9.82 1.38
N ASN A 18 8.17 9.99 1.19
CA ASN A 18 8.99 10.95 1.92
C ASN A 18 9.44 12.14 1.03
N ARG A 19 10.16 13.10 1.62
CA ARG A 19 10.65 14.30 0.90
C ARG A 19 11.59 14.00 -0.26
N ALA A 20 12.29 12.88 -0.22
CA ALA A 20 13.26 12.48 -1.23
C ALA A 20 12.63 11.71 -2.40
N LYS A 21 11.29 11.72 -2.52
CA LYS A 21 10.53 10.92 -3.49
C LYS A 21 10.72 9.42 -3.35
N GLU A 22 11.23 8.97 -2.20
CA GLU A 22 11.23 7.57 -1.89
C GLU A 22 9.82 7.15 -1.48
N VAL A 23 9.33 6.09 -2.12
CA VAL A 23 8.04 5.48 -1.88
C VAL A 23 8.27 4.11 -1.24
N GLY A 24 7.64 3.92 -0.09
CA GLY A 24 7.44 2.62 0.53
C GLY A 24 6.08 2.07 0.15
N MET A 25 6.03 0.82 -0.31
CA MET A 25 4.80 0.07 -0.55
C MET A 25 4.81 -1.23 0.24
N ALA A 26 3.70 -1.51 0.90
CA ALA A 26 3.39 -2.80 1.51
C ALA A 26 2.18 -3.39 0.80
N ALA A 27 2.29 -4.57 0.20
CA ALA A 27 1.17 -5.30 -0.37
C ALA A 27 0.95 -6.57 0.45
N PHE A 28 -0.23 -6.69 1.05
CA PHE A 28 -0.63 -7.84 1.86
C PHE A 28 -1.67 -8.66 1.12
N ASP A 29 -1.39 -9.93 0.87
CA ASP A 29 -2.37 -10.87 0.31
C ASP A 29 -3.17 -11.51 1.45
N LEU A 30 -4.45 -11.17 1.54
CA LEU A 30 -5.35 -11.73 2.55
C LEU A 30 -5.56 -13.25 2.39
N ARG A 31 -5.32 -13.82 1.20
CA ARG A 31 -5.55 -15.25 0.94
C ARG A 31 -4.38 -16.10 1.42
N SER A 32 -3.15 -15.71 1.11
CA SER A 32 -1.94 -16.43 1.51
C SER A 32 -1.32 -15.94 2.82
N ALA A 33 -1.86 -14.85 3.40
CA ALA A 33 -1.28 -14.14 4.53
C ALA A 33 0.19 -13.71 4.29
N SER A 34 0.55 -13.38 3.04
CA SER A 34 1.88 -12.92 2.67
C SER A 34 1.97 -11.39 2.68
N LEU A 35 3.09 -10.87 3.21
CA LEU A 35 3.42 -9.44 3.17
C LEU A 35 4.60 -9.21 2.23
N HIS A 36 4.38 -8.42 1.18
CA HIS A 36 5.40 -7.99 0.23
C HIS A 36 5.77 -6.53 0.49
N LEU A 37 7.05 -6.26 0.74
CA LEU A 37 7.57 -4.91 0.96
C LEU A 37 8.40 -4.47 -0.24
N SER A 38 8.21 -3.23 -0.68
CA SER A 38 8.96 -2.62 -1.78
C SER A 38 9.30 -1.18 -1.45
N GLN A 39 10.56 -0.80 -1.67
CA GLN A 39 11.05 0.57 -1.50
C GLN A 39 11.77 0.99 -2.78
N TYR A 40 11.43 2.17 -3.30
CA TYR A 40 12.00 2.70 -4.54
C TYR A 40 11.89 4.23 -4.57
N ILE A 41 12.71 4.86 -5.40
CA ILE A 41 12.67 6.29 -5.64
C ILE A 41 11.81 6.57 -6.87
N GLU A 42 10.86 7.50 -6.74
CA GLU A 42 10.16 8.07 -7.88
C GLU A 42 10.94 9.24 -8.46
N THR A 43 11.48 9.03 -9.66
CA THR A 43 12.28 10.03 -10.37
C THR A 43 11.43 11.00 -11.20
N SER A 44 10.12 10.74 -11.29
CA SER A 44 9.19 11.51 -12.13
C SER A 44 7.87 11.77 -11.40
N SER A 45 7.25 12.91 -11.69
CA SER A 45 5.89 13.25 -11.23
C SER A 45 4.78 12.38 -11.84
N SER A 46 5.12 11.49 -12.77
CA SER A 46 4.18 10.56 -13.39
C SER A 46 3.90 9.31 -12.54
N TYR A 47 4.73 9.03 -11.53
CA TYR A 47 4.61 7.91 -10.60
C TYR A 47 4.51 6.53 -11.29
N GLN A 48 5.34 6.28 -12.30
CA GLN A 48 5.23 5.05 -13.10
C GLN A 48 5.62 3.79 -12.33
N ASN A 49 6.57 3.87 -11.40
CA ASN A 49 6.97 2.73 -10.58
C ASN A 49 5.82 2.34 -9.65
N THR A 50 5.21 3.33 -8.99
CA THR A 50 4.03 3.10 -8.15
C THR A 50 2.85 2.57 -8.94
N LYS A 51 2.57 3.13 -10.13
CA LYS A 51 1.48 2.64 -10.98
C LYS A 51 1.69 1.21 -11.44
N THR A 52 2.91 0.86 -11.85
CA THR A 52 3.27 -0.49 -12.28
C THR A 52 3.02 -1.50 -11.17
N LEU A 53 3.47 -1.19 -9.95
CA LEU A 53 3.27 -2.07 -8.81
C LEU A 53 1.79 -2.19 -8.41
N LEU A 54 1.04 -1.08 -8.39
CA LEU A 54 -0.40 -1.12 -8.13
C LEU A 54 -1.15 -1.93 -9.19
N ARG A 55 -0.70 -1.92 -10.46
CA ARG A 55 -1.26 -2.78 -11.51
C ARG A 55 -0.88 -4.25 -11.33
N PHE A 56 0.33 -4.53 -10.88
CA PHE A 56 0.81 -5.89 -10.64
C PHE A 56 0.07 -6.57 -9.49
N TYR A 57 -0.11 -5.87 -8.36
CA TYR A 57 -0.82 -6.41 -7.20
C TYR A 57 -2.35 -6.29 -7.28
N ASP A 58 -2.86 -5.42 -8.16
CA ASP A 58 -4.29 -5.15 -8.35
C ASP A 58 -5.09 -5.03 -7.03
N PRO A 59 -4.71 -4.14 -6.08
CA PRO A 59 -5.27 -4.17 -4.74
C PRO A 59 -6.75 -3.78 -4.70
N CYS A 60 -7.55 -4.47 -3.89
CA CYS A 60 -8.95 -4.10 -3.68
C CYS A 60 -9.12 -2.93 -2.69
N VAL A 61 -8.08 -2.63 -1.90
CA VAL A 61 -8.02 -1.50 -0.96
C VAL A 61 -6.63 -0.86 -1.02
N ILE A 62 -6.59 0.47 -1.06
CA ILE A 62 -5.34 1.24 -0.97
C ILE A 62 -5.37 2.14 0.27
N ILE A 63 -4.38 1.97 1.14
CA ILE A 63 -4.17 2.73 2.38
C ILE A 63 -3.11 3.81 2.13
N VAL A 64 -3.44 5.07 2.41
CA VAL A 64 -2.52 6.21 2.21
C VAL A 64 -2.56 7.19 3.39
N PRO A 65 -1.50 7.99 3.61
CA PRO A 65 -1.55 9.10 4.55
C PRO A 65 -2.54 10.20 4.08
N PRO A 66 -2.95 11.12 4.97
CA PRO A 66 -3.87 12.18 4.59
C PRO A 66 -3.18 13.13 3.61
N ASN A 67 -3.95 13.60 2.63
CA ASN A 67 -3.52 14.64 1.70
C ASN A 67 -3.52 16.00 2.43
N LYS A 68 -2.57 16.18 3.34
CA LYS A 68 -2.28 17.52 3.87
C LYS A 68 -1.38 18.15 2.83
N LEU A 69 -1.90 19.18 2.13
CA LEU A 69 -1.13 20.09 1.27
C LEU A 69 0.10 20.57 2.04
N ALA A 70 1.16 19.79 1.99
CA ALA A 70 2.43 20.18 2.52
C ALA A 70 2.95 21.22 1.52
N ALA A 71 3.42 22.36 2.01
CA ALA A 71 3.83 23.50 1.18
C ALA A 71 4.92 23.16 0.14
N ASP A 72 5.49 21.95 0.24
CA ASP A 72 6.55 21.33 -0.54
C ASP A 72 6.07 20.21 -1.51
N GLY A 73 4.75 19.94 -1.64
CA GLY A 73 4.24 18.99 -2.65
C GLY A 73 4.35 17.51 -2.29
N MET A 74 4.44 17.19 -0.99
CA MET A 74 4.59 15.83 -0.42
C MET A 74 3.30 14.99 -0.34
N VAL A 75 2.38 15.18 -1.28
CA VAL A 75 1.08 14.46 -1.31
C VAL A 75 0.96 13.51 -2.49
N GLY A 76 2.07 13.28 -3.20
CA GLY A 76 2.08 12.73 -4.54
C GLY A 76 1.43 11.35 -4.64
N VAL A 77 1.74 10.44 -3.72
CA VAL A 77 1.09 9.11 -3.71
C VAL A 77 -0.39 9.16 -3.33
N SER A 78 -0.78 9.99 -2.37
CA SER A 78 -2.19 10.13 -1.96
C SER A 78 -3.04 10.78 -3.06
N GLU A 79 -2.50 11.78 -3.74
CA GLU A 79 -3.11 12.46 -4.89
C GLU A 79 -3.12 11.57 -6.14
N LEU A 80 -2.05 10.80 -6.37
CA LEU A 80 -2.02 9.78 -7.42
C LEU A 80 -3.19 8.80 -7.27
N VAL A 81 -3.41 8.29 -6.05
CA VAL A 81 -4.52 7.36 -5.78
C VAL A 81 -5.86 8.04 -6.04
N ASP A 82 -6.04 9.29 -5.61
CA ASP A 82 -7.28 10.05 -5.88
C ASP A 82 -7.55 10.21 -7.39
N ARG A 83 -6.52 10.53 -8.17
CA ARG A 83 -6.66 10.83 -9.61
C ARG A 83 -6.75 9.57 -10.48
N CYS A 84 -5.99 8.53 -10.17
CA CYS A 84 -5.77 7.40 -11.07
C CYS A 84 -6.44 6.09 -10.62
N TYR A 85 -6.89 6.01 -9.37
CA TYR A 85 -7.44 4.79 -8.76
C TYR A 85 -8.76 5.08 -8.02
N SER A 86 -9.56 6.00 -8.53
CA SER A 86 -10.82 6.47 -7.93
C SER A 86 -11.89 5.39 -7.77
N THR A 87 -11.80 4.29 -8.52
CA THR A 87 -12.70 3.14 -8.43
C THR A 87 -12.29 2.13 -7.34
N ILE A 88 -11.05 2.21 -6.86
CA ILE A 88 -10.53 1.35 -5.79
C ILE A 88 -10.82 1.99 -4.44
N ARG A 89 -11.16 1.17 -3.43
CA ARG A 89 -11.44 1.68 -2.09
C ARG A 89 -10.17 2.28 -1.49
N LYS A 90 -10.14 3.60 -1.39
CA LYS A 90 -9.11 4.34 -0.65
C LYS A 90 -9.46 4.43 0.84
N VAL A 91 -8.48 4.17 1.69
CA VAL A 91 -8.58 4.36 3.14
C VAL A 91 -7.46 5.30 3.59
N VAL A 92 -7.84 6.36 4.33
CA VAL A 92 -6.89 7.35 4.81
C VAL A 92 -6.57 7.07 6.28
N PHE A 93 -5.29 6.88 6.58
CA PHE A 93 -4.77 6.74 7.95
C PHE A 93 -3.90 7.93 8.33
N ALA A 94 -3.81 8.25 9.61
CA ALA A 94 -2.90 9.30 10.08
C ALA A 94 -1.44 8.96 9.75
N ARG A 95 -0.62 9.96 9.41
CA ARG A 95 0.80 9.73 9.07
C ARG A 95 1.57 9.00 10.17
N GLY A 96 1.20 9.20 11.44
CA GLY A 96 1.80 8.48 12.58
C GLY A 96 1.54 6.97 12.62
N CYS A 97 0.67 6.44 11.75
CA CYS A 97 0.50 5.00 11.53
C CYS A 97 1.54 4.43 10.55
N PHE A 98 2.26 5.28 9.80
CA PHE A 98 3.33 4.90 8.89
C PHE A 98 4.68 5.06 9.61
N ASP A 99 4.84 4.28 10.67
CA ASP A 99 6.00 4.28 11.57
C ASP A 99 6.73 2.94 11.37
N ASP A 100 7.94 3.01 10.84
CA ASP A 100 8.78 1.86 10.51
C ASP A 100 9.20 1.05 11.75
N ASN A 101 9.50 1.72 12.85
CA ASN A 101 9.85 1.07 14.11
C ASN A 101 8.66 0.28 14.67
N LYS A 102 7.48 0.90 14.74
CA LYS A 102 6.27 0.21 15.21
C LYS A 102 5.88 -0.92 14.27
N GLY A 103 5.97 -0.70 12.96
CA GLY A 103 5.71 -1.72 11.95
C GLY A 103 6.63 -2.92 12.09
N ALA A 104 7.93 -2.71 12.26
CA ALA A 104 8.90 -3.77 12.45
C ALA A 104 8.61 -4.62 13.70
N VAL A 105 8.31 -3.97 14.83
CA VAL A 105 7.94 -4.67 16.07
C VAL A 105 6.67 -5.51 15.89
N LEU A 106 5.65 -4.98 15.21
CA LEU A 106 4.41 -5.73 14.95
C LEU A 106 4.65 -6.95 14.06
N ILE A 107 5.43 -6.81 12.98
CA ILE A 107 5.77 -7.91 12.08
C ILE A 107 6.58 -8.98 12.83
N GLN A 108 7.55 -8.58 13.65
CA GLN A 108 8.34 -9.52 14.44
C GLN A 108 7.48 -10.33 15.41
N ASN A 109 6.52 -9.68 16.09
CA ASN A 109 5.61 -10.36 16.99
C ASN A 109 4.70 -11.35 16.24
N LEU A 110 4.16 -10.94 15.09
CA LEU A 110 3.32 -11.81 14.25
C LEU A 110 4.11 -13.00 13.68
N ALA A 111 5.38 -12.80 13.33
CA ALA A 111 6.23 -13.86 12.81
C ALA A 111 6.75 -14.81 13.92
N ALA A 112 6.77 -14.36 15.17
CA ALA A 112 7.20 -15.15 16.33
C ALA A 112 6.10 -16.08 16.88
N GLU A 113 4.83 -15.82 16.56
CA GLU A 113 3.76 -16.77 16.84
C GLU A 113 3.93 -17.98 15.91
N GLU A 114 4.40 -19.11 16.46
CA GLU A 114 4.41 -20.39 15.72
C GLU A 114 3.00 -20.64 15.16
N PRO A 115 2.85 -21.08 13.90
CA PRO A 115 1.57 -21.56 13.44
C PRO A 115 1.19 -22.70 14.39
N LEU A 116 0.13 -22.52 15.17
CA LEU A 116 -0.55 -23.63 15.81
C LEU A 116 -1.00 -24.52 14.67
N ALA A 117 -0.17 -25.52 14.34
CA ALA A 117 -0.48 -26.54 13.38
C ALA A 117 -1.74 -27.23 13.89
N LEU A 118 -2.90 -26.80 13.38
CA LEU A 118 -4.11 -27.59 13.44
C LEU A 118 -3.84 -28.80 12.54
N GLY A 119 -3.33 -29.86 13.19
CA GLY A 119 -3.12 -31.17 12.58
C GLY A 119 -4.41 -31.85 12.17
#